data_AF-A0A0T5Z2L8-F1
#
_entry.id   AF-A0A0T5Z2L8-F1
#
_cell.length_a   1.000
_cell.length_b   1.000
_cell.length_c   1.000
_cell.angle_alpha   90.00
_cell.angle_beta   90.00
_cell.angle_gamma   90.00
#
_symmetry.space_group_name_H-M   'P 1'
#
loop_
_entity.id
_entity.type
_entity.pdbx_description
1 polymer ?
#
loop_
_entity_poly.entity_id
_entity_poly.type
_entity_poly.pdbx_seq_one_letter_code
_entity_poly.pdbx_strand_id
1 'polypeptide(L)'
;MSKKHPIVAVTGSSGAGTTTVKRAFEHIFFRDGITPAVIEGDSFHRYDRAQMREKIAEGMSHFGPEANRFDKIEELFKTYGETGLGQKRYYLHSAEEAAEHNARLGIDKKPGEFTPWESVPEGTDLLF
;
A
#
# COMPACT_ATOMS: atom_id res chain seq x y z
N MET A 1 -18.79 0.71 6.86
CA MET A 1 -18.63 1.07 5.43
C MET A 1 -19.28 2.43 5.21
N SER A 2 -18.47 3.46 4.94
CA SER A 2 -18.96 4.82 4.72
C SER A 2 -19.63 4.95 3.35
N LYS A 3 -20.82 5.56 3.29
CA LYS A 3 -21.45 5.93 2.02
C LYS A 3 -20.74 7.09 1.32
N LYS A 4 -19.95 7.88 2.05
CA LYS A 4 -19.26 9.07 1.52
C LYS A 4 -17.85 8.77 0.99
N HIS A 5 -17.13 7.85 1.64
CA HIS A 5 -15.76 7.48 1.29
C HIS A 5 -15.67 5.96 1.14
N PRO A 6 -16.06 5.42 -0.03
CA PRO A 6 -16.03 3.99 -0.28
C PRO A 6 -14.60 3.44 -0.28
N ILE A 7 -14.47 2.19 0.16
CA ILE A 7 -13.21 1.44 0.19
C ILE A 7 -13.42 0.15 -0.60
N VAL A 8 -12.56 -0.11 -1.58
CA VAL A 8 -12.57 -1.32 -2.41
C VAL A 8 -11.30 -2.10 -2.12
N ALA A 9 -11.37 -3.08 -1.22
CA ALA A 9 -10.22 -3.92 -0.87
C ALA A 9 -10.19 -5.19 -1.71
N VAL A 10 -9.11 -5.40 -2.46
CA VAL A 10 -8.83 -6.67 -3.16
C VAL A 10 -7.79 -7.45 -2.37
N THR A 11 -8.12 -8.65 -1.93
CA THR A 11 -7.22 -9.52 -1.16
C THR A 11 -6.90 -10.78 -1.95
N GLY A 12 -5.66 -11.25 -1.83
CA GLY A 12 -5.16 -12.42 -2.55
C GLY A 12 -3.64 -12.55 -2.38
N SER A 13 -3.10 -13.71 -2.74
CA SER A 13 -1.65 -13.91 -2.68
C SER A 13 -0.96 -13.17 -3.82
N SER A 14 0.24 -12.64 -3.55
CA SER A 14 1.11 -12.13 -4.61
C SER A 14 1.37 -13.22 -5.66
N GLY A 15 1.33 -12.85 -6.94
CA GLY A 15 1.44 -13.78 -8.07
C GLY A 15 0.12 -14.45 -8.49
N ALA A 16 -0.98 -14.27 -7.76
CA ALA A 16 -2.31 -14.78 -8.16
C ALA A 16 -3.06 -13.87 -9.16
N GLY A 17 -2.34 -13.01 -9.89
CA GLY A 17 -2.93 -12.06 -10.85
C GLY A 17 -3.31 -10.70 -10.26
N THR A 18 -2.80 -10.33 -9.08
CA THR A 18 -3.04 -9.02 -8.44
C THR A 18 -2.69 -7.84 -9.35
N THR A 19 -1.61 -7.93 -10.13
CA THR A 19 -1.24 -6.92 -11.14
C THR A 19 -2.30 -6.78 -12.24
N THR A 20 -2.89 -7.90 -12.68
CA THR A 20 -3.95 -7.89 -13.70
C THR A 20 -5.22 -7.24 -13.15
N VAL A 21 -5.58 -7.55 -11.90
CA VAL A 21 -6.73 -6.93 -11.23
C VAL A 21 -6.49 -5.43 -11.04
N LYS A 22 -5.30 -5.01 -10.57
CA LYS A 22 -4.93 -3.60 -10.44
C LYS A 22 -5.12 -2.86 -11.76
N ARG A 23 -4.57 -3.38 -12.87
CA ARG A 23 -4.73 -2.80 -14.21
C ARG A 23 -6.19 -2.70 -14.64
N ALA A 24 -6.99 -3.74 -14.38
CA ALA A 24 -8.42 -3.71 -14.71
C ALA A 24 -9.16 -2.59 -13.98
N PHE A 25 -8.87 -2.39 -12.69
CA PHE A 25 -9.43 -1.29 -11.91
C PHE A 25 -8.91 0.08 -12.39
N GLU A 26 -7.62 0.23 -12.69
CA GLU A 26 -7.08 1.46 -13.29
C GLU A 26 -7.82 1.85 -14.57
N HIS A 27 -8.12 0.89 -15.45
CA HIS A 27 -8.92 1.14 -16.65
C HIS A 27 -10.36 1.56 -16.34
N ILE A 28 -11.01 0.93 -15.36
CA ILE A 28 -12.37 1.30 -14.92
C ILE A 28 -12.37 2.73 -14.37
N PHE A 29 -11.42 3.06 -13.48
CA PHE A 29 -11.32 4.38 -12.88
C PHE A 29 -11.08 5.45 -13.93
N PHE A 30 -10.17 5.20 -14.86
CA PHE A 30 -9.91 6.11 -15.97
C PHE A 30 -11.15 6.32 -16.85
N ARG A 31 -11.85 5.25 -17.22
CA ARG A 31 -13.06 5.32 -18.06
C ARG A 31 -14.18 6.11 -17.38
N ASP A 32 -14.36 5.91 -16.08
CA ASP A 32 -15.48 6.47 -15.32
C ASP A 32 -15.14 7.82 -14.65
N GLY A 33 -13.92 8.33 -14.86
CA GLY A 33 -13.47 9.62 -14.31
C GLY A 33 -13.29 9.59 -12.78
N ILE A 34 -13.01 8.43 -12.21
CA ILE A 34 -12.82 8.21 -10.77
C ILE A 34 -11.35 8.46 -10.43
N THR A 35 -11.10 9.22 -9.36
CA THR A 35 -9.78 9.51 -8.80
C THR A 35 -9.53 8.63 -7.57
N PRO A 36 -8.84 7.49 -7.70
CA PRO A 36 -8.59 6.59 -6.58
C PRO A 36 -7.38 7.02 -5.73
N ALA A 37 -7.47 6.80 -4.43
CA ALA A 37 -6.31 6.62 -3.57
C ALA A 37 -5.85 5.16 -3.66
N VAL A 38 -4.79 4.87 -4.41
CA VAL A 38 -4.26 3.50 -4.54
C VAL A 38 -3.18 3.23 -3.48
N ILE A 39 -3.32 2.13 -2.75
CA ILE A 39 -2.33 1.68 -1.76
C ILE A 39 -2.05 0.18 -1.95
N GLU A 40 -0.77 -0.19 -2.04
CA GLU A 40 -0.36 -1.58 -2.20
C GLU A 40 -0.28 -2.29 -0.83
N GLY A 41 -0.60 -3.59 -0.79
CA GLY A 41 -0.68 -4.32 0.49
C GLY A 41 0.67 -4.44 1.21
N ASP A 42 1.77 -4.49 0.47
CA ASP A 42 3.13 -4.56 1.02
C ASP A 42 3.56 -3.27 1.73
N SER A 43 2.88 -2.14 1.52
CA SER A 43 3.01 -0.93 2.33
C SER A 43 2.83 -1.21 3.82
N PHE A 44 2.10 -2.27 4.18
CA PHE A 44 1.81 -2.64 5.56
C PHE A 44 2.66 -3.79 6.11
N HIS A 45 3.68 -4.27 5.37
CA HIS A 45 4.65 -5.20 5.95
C HIS A 45 5.35 -4.59 7.18
N ARG A 46 5.58 -5.40 8.21
CA ARG A 46 6.23 -4.97 9.45
C ARG A 46 7.72 -4.71 9.27
N TYR A 47 8.35 -5.49 8.41
CA TYR A 47 9.79 -5.60 8.28
C TYR A 47 10.20 -5.30 6.85
N ASP A 48 11.34 -4.64 6.69
CA ASP A 48 11.95 -4.48 5.37
C ASP A 48 12.52 -5.83 4.87
N ARG A 49 13.06 -5.86 3.64
CA ARG A 49 13.56 -7.09 3.03
C ARG A 49 14.67 -7.76 3.85
N ALA A 50 15.56 -6.99 4.47
CA ALA A 50 16.68 -7.53 5.23
C ALA A 50 16.19 -8.10 6.56
N GLN A 51 15.39 -7.31 7.29
CA GLN A 51 14.77 -7.71 8.55
C GLN A 51 13.88 -8.95 8.38
N MET A 52 13.07 -8.99 7.31
CA MET A 52 12.17 -10.11 7.08
C MET A 52 12.92 -11.41 6.78
N ARG A 53 14.09 -11.34 6.13
CA ARG A 53 14.94 -12.54 5.91
C ARG A 53 15.42 -13.14 7.23
N GLU A 54 15.82 -12.31 8.18
CA GLU A 54 16.21 -12.77 9.53
C GLU A 54 15.01 -13.42 10.23
N LYS A 55 13.83 -12.81 10.15
CA LYS A 55 12.61 -13.34 10.77
C LYS A 55 12.10 -14.62 10.15
N ILE A 56 12.24 -14.81 8.84
CA ILE A 56 11.91 -16.10 8.20
C ILE A 56 12.82 -17.21 8.72
N ALA A 57 14.10 -16.94 8.97
CA ALA A 57 15.02 -17.92 9.56
C ALA A 57 14.60 -18.31 10.99
N GLU A 58 13.91 -17.42 11.71
CA GLU A 58 13.27 -17.68 13.01
C GLU A 58 11.89 -18.36 12.90
N GLY A 59 11.42 -18.70 11.69
CA GLY A 59 10.14 -19.38 11.45
C GLY A 59 8.95 -18.46 11.14
N MET A 60 9.18 -17.17 10.92
CA MET A 60 8.11 -16.23 10.56
C MET A 60 7.63 -16.42 9.12
N SER A 61 6.34 -16.18 8.89
CA SER A 61 5.72 -16.16 7.56
C SER A 61 5.21 -14.76 7.22
N HIS A 62 5.31 -14.35 5.95
CA HIS A 62 4.72 -13.10 5.46
C HIS A 62 3.19 -13.05 5.62
N PHE A 63 2.54 -14.21 5.71
CA PHE A 63 1.09 -14.31 5.93
C PHE A 63 0.69 -14.17 7.41
N GLY A 64 1.67 -14.20 8.33
CA GLY A 64 1.40 -14.06 9.76
C GLY A 64 1.05 -12.61 10.14
N PRO A 65 0.16 -12.41 11.13
CA PRO A 65 -0.14 -11.07 11.64
C PRO A 65 1.08 -10.34 12.17
N GLU A 66 2.08 -11.07 12.68
CA GLU A 66 3.33 -10.52 13.21
C GLU A 66 4.18 -9.89 12.11
N ALA A 67 4.12 -10.40 10.88
CA ALA A 67 4.84 -9.84 9.74
C ALA A 67 4.14 -8.61 9.12
N ASN A 68 3.00 -8.18 9.65
CA ASN A 68 2.16 -7.12 9.09
C ASN A 68 1.75 -6.06 10.13
N ARG A 69 1.33 -4.88 9.65
CA ARG A 69 0.75 -3.78 10.43
C ARG A 69 -0.78 -3.75 10.26
N PHE A 70 -1.47 -4.77 10.76
CA PHE A 70 -2.95 -4.79 10.73
C PHE A 70 -3.57 -3.63 11.51
N ASP A 71 -2.89 -3.16 12.56
CA ASP A 71 -3.22 -1.92 13.28
C ASP A 71 -3.28 -0.70 12.34
N LYS A 72 -2.33 -0.59 11.40
CA LYS A 72 -2.29 0.52 10.45
C LYS A 72 -3.28 0.37 9.29
N ILE A 73 -3.59 -0.86 8.88
CA ILE A 73 -4.66 -1.09 7.90
C ILE A 73 -6.01 -0.69 8.49
N GLU A 74 -6.29 -1.11 9.73
CA GLU A 74 -7.53 -0.73 10.44
C GLU A 74 -7.62 0.79 10.62
N GLU A 75 -6.53 1.43 11.06
CA GLU A 75 -6.44 2.89 11.21
C GLU A 75 -6.73 3.62 9.89
N LEU A 76 -6.13 3.16 8.79
CA LEU A 76 -6.36 3.71 7.46
C LEU A 76 -7.83 3.57 7.05
N PHE A 77 -8.40 2.36 7.15
CA PHE A 77 -9.77 2.12 6.69
C PHE A 77 -10.79 2.92 7.49
N LYS A 78 -10.58 3.03 8.80
CA LYS A 78 -11.43 3.85 9.66
C LYS A 78 -11.31 5.33 9.29
N THR A 79 -10.08 5.85 9.24
CA THR A 79 -9.82 7.28 8.97
C THR A 79 -10.33 7.68 7.59
N TYR A 80 -10.05 6.87 6.58
CA TYR A 80 -10.50 7.14 5.21
C TYR A 80 -12.03 7.08 5.12
N GLY A 81 -12.65 6.08 5.73
CA GLY A 81 -14.11 5.98 5.77
C GLY A 81 -14.78 7.21 6.42
N GLU A 82 -14.16 7.79 7.43
CA GLU A 82 -14.69 8.96 8.15
C GLU A 82 -14.40 10.29 7.45
N THR A 83 -13.22 10.44 6.84
CA THR A 83 -12.68 11.75 6.44
C THR A 83 -12.22 11.85 4.98
N GLY A 84 -12.06 10.73 4.27
CA GLY A 84 -11.40 10.68 2.97
C GLY A 84 -9.88 10.87 3.04
N LEU A 85 -9.29 10.89 4.25
CA LEU A 85 -7.86 11.05 4.49
C LEU A 85 -7.25 9.77 5.07
N GLY A 86 -5.93 9.70 5.09
CA GLY A 86 -5.21 8.59 5.66
C GLY A 86 -3.70 8.74 5.51
N GLN A 87 -2.97 7.73 5.95
CA GLN A 87 -1.52 7.65 5.77
C GLN A 87 -1.18 6.44 4.92
N LYS A 88 -0.20 6.60 4.03
CA LYS A 88 0.36 5.54 3.21
C LYS A 88 1.88 5.62 3.20
N ARG A 89 2.54 4.56 2.76
CA ARG A 89 3.96 4.55 2.41
C ARG A 89 4.16 3.54 1.29
N TYR A 90 5.35 3.48 0.73
CA TYR A 90 5.69 2.55 -0.35
C TYR A 90 6.70 1.54 0.15
N TYR A 91 6.59 0.29 -0.29
CA TYR A 91 7.64 -0.72 -0.21
C TYR A 91 8.32 -0.80 -1.58
N LEU A 92 9.58 -0.40 -1.66
CA LEU A 92 10.25 -0.20 -2.95
C LEU A 92 10.69 -1.54 -3.55
N HIS A 93 10.22 -1.89 -4.73
CA HIS A 93 10.51 -3.18 -5.36
C HIS A 93 11.76 -3.15 -6.22
N SER A 94 12.02 -2.04 -6.91
CA SER A 94 13.09 -1.90 -7.90
C SER A 94 13.94 -0.63 -7.69
N ALA A 95 15.09 -0.57 -8.36
CA ALA A 95 16.00 0.57 -8.26
C ALA A 95 15.39 1.81 -8.93
N GLU A 96 14.60 1.63 -9.98
CA GLU A 96 13.88 2.67 -10.69
C GLU A 96 12.81 3.30 -9.79
N GLU A 97 12.01 2.47 -9.13
CA GLU A 97 11.00 2.94 -8.15
C GLU A 97 11.67 3.67 -6.98
N ALA A 98 12.77 3.12 -6.45
CA ALA A 98 13.54 3.77 -5.41
C ALA A 98 14.06 5.15 -5.87
N ALA A 99 14.62 5.26 -7.07
CA ALA A 99 15.08 6.53 -7.62
C ALA A 99 13.95 7.56 -7.76
N GLU A 100 12.78 7.15 -8.24
CA GLU A 100 11.60 8.01 -8.37
C GLU A 100 11.16 8.56 -7.01
N HIS A 101 10.99 7.67 -6.02
CA HIS A 101 10.57 8.07 -4.69
C HIS A 101 11.63 8.87 -3.94
N ASN A 102 12.91 8.52 -4.08
CA ASN A 102 14.03 9.27 -3.51
C ASN A 102 14.05 10.71 -4.04
N ALA A 103 13.90 10.90 -5.35
CA ALA A 103 13.84 12.22 -5.97
C ALA A 103 12.60 13.01 -5.52
N ARG A 104 11.43 12.37 -5.46
CA ARG A 104 10.17 13.03 -5.05
C ARG A 104 10.17 13.46 -3.58
N LEU A 105 10.71 12.62 -2.70
CA LEU A 105 10.63 12.78 -1.25
C LEU A 105 11.90 13.34 -0.60
N GLY A 106 13.00 13.46 -1.34
CA GLY A 106 14.30 13.88 -0.79
C GLY A 106 14.87 12.87 0.21
N ILE A 107 14.64 11.58 -0.03
CA ILE A 107 15.12 10.47 0.82
C ILE A 107 16.17 9.65 0.07
N ASP A 108 16.88 8.78 0.78
CA ASP A 108 17.85 7.84 0.21
C ASP A 108 17.49 6.41 0.65
N LYS A 109 16.64 5.76 -0.13
CA LYS A 109 16.16 4.39 0.09
C LYS A 109 16.53 3.47 -1.06
N LYS A 110 16.64 2.19 -0.75
CA LYS A 110 17.01 1.12 -1.67
C LYS A 110 15.84 0.15 -1.87
N PRO A 111 15.88 -0.68 -2.92
CA PRO A 111 14.90 -1.74 -3.11
C PRO A 111 14.84 -2.67 -1.90
N GLY A 112 13.63 -2.90 -1.41
CA GLY A 112 13.34 -3.68 -0.22
C GLY A 112 13.16 -2.84 1.05
N GLU A 113 13.30 -1.52 0.98
CA GLU A 113 13.02 -0.60 2.09
C GLU A 113 11.67 0.10 1.93
N PHE A 114 11.21 0.74 3.01
CA PHE A 114 10.02 1.57 3.01
C PHE A 114 10.35 3.05 2.88
N THR A 115 9.49 3.78 2.18
CA THR A 115 9.43 5.24 2.32
C THR A 115 8.87 5.63 3.69
N PRO A 116 9.07 6.89 4.13
CA PRO A 116 8.29 7.45 5.23
C PRO A 116 6.78 7.40 4.96
N TRP A 117 5.99 7.45 6.02
CA TRP A 117 4.55 7.66 5.91
C TRP A 117 4.26 9.06 5.36
N GLU A 118 3.29 9.14 4.45
CA GLU A 118 2.79 10.38 3.87
C GLU A 118 1.26 10.34 3.78
N SER A 119 0.65 11.52 3.69
CA SER A 119 -0.78 11.62 3.52
C SER A 119 -1.24 11.04 2.18
N VAL A 120 -2.38 10.34 2.21
CA VAL A 120 -3.12 9.99 1.00
C VAL A 120 -3.56 11.30 0.30
N PRO A 121 -3.57 11.37 -1.04
CA PRO A 121 -4.07 12.54 -1.76
C PRO A 121 -5.49 12.91 -1.34
N GLU A 122 -5.72 14.21 -1.16
CA GLU A 122 -7.06 14.75 -0.88
C GLU A 122 -7.94 14.74 -2.13
N GLY A 123 -9.26 14.80 -1.94
CA GLY A 123 -10.21 14.87 -3.05
C GLY A 123 -10.34 13.58 -3.85
N THR A 124 -9.99 12.44 -3.26
CA THR A 124 -10.16 11.12 -3.88
C THR A 124 -11.60 10.62 -3.74
N ASP A 125 -12.08 9.93 -4.77
CA ASP A 125 -13.43 9.38 -4.82
C ASP A 125 -13.56 8.07 -4.03
N LEU A 126 -12.46 7.31 -3.92
CA LEU A 126 -12.40 6.05 -3.19
C LEU A 126 -10.97 5.68 -2.79
N LEU A 127 -10.87 4.80 -1.80
CA LEU A 127 -9.64 4.08 -1.47
C LEU A 127 -9.66 2.71 -2.14
N PHE A 128 -8.54 2.36 -2.79
CA PHE A 128 -8.31 1.07 -3.45
C PHE A 128 -7.05 0.41 -2.90
#